data_AF-A0A9D6DC64-F1
#
_entry.id   AF-A0A9D6DC64-F1
#
_cell.length_a   1.000
_cell.length_b   1.000
_cell.length_c   1.000
_cell.angle_alpha   90.00
_cell.angle_beta   90.00
_cell.angle_gamma   90.00
#
_symmetry.space_group_name_H-M   'P 1'
#
loop_
_entity.id
_entity.type
_entity.pdbx_description
1 polymer ?
#
loop_
_entity_poly.entity_id
_entity_poly.type
_entity_poly.pdbx_seq_one_letter_code
_entity_poly.pdbx_strand_id
1 'polypeptide(L)'
;MHIRARHWSETALAVQGIDTWRRRPAPLAWMAEATFHLQGLDAAWPLLAELAWRDPARFSHLTHRLAPATPATMLAHFERDFLGTHADYPWFPAWALIMEPSLQAVLRTAETPEQTPPEQAARTILQLLALERQGRHHEIIERRKTLRALHPSLFAQYMHTRT
;
A
#
# COMPACT_ATOMS: atom_id res chain seq x y z
N MET A 1 25.36 15.16 7.42
CA MET A 1 24.19 14.27 7.16
C MET A 1 24.02 13.14 8.19
N HIS A 2 24.96 12.91 9.13
CA HIS A 2 24.95 11.75 10.04
C HIS A 2 23.93 11.76 11.18
N ILE A 3 23.49 12.95 11.66
CA ILE A 3 22.60 13.06 12.82
C ILE A 3 21.19 12.52 12.52
N ARG A 4 20.65 12.81 11.32
CA ARG A 4 19.32 12.32 10.93
C ARG A 4 19.30 10.81 10.73
N ALA A 5 20.30 10.25 10.06
CA ALA A 5 20.40 8.80 9.86
C ALA A 5 20.49 8.05 11.20
N ARG A 6 21.28 8.56 12.16
CA ARG A 6 21.37 8.00 13.51
C ARG A 6 20.03 8.04 14.25
N HIS A 7 19.31 9.15 14.16
CA HIS A 7 17.98 9.27 14.77
C HIS A 7 17.00 8.23 14.21
N TRP A 8 16.97 8.02 12.90
CA TRP A 8 16.09 7.02 12.28
C TRP A 8 16.45 5.58 12.65
N SER A 9 17.74 5.26 12.77
CA SER A 9 18.18 3.95 13.27
C SER A 9 17.73 3.71 14.71
N GLU A 10 17.87 4.72 15.57
CA GLU A 10 17.41 4.66 16.97
C GLU A 10 15.88 4.51 17.05
N THR A 11 15.12 5.20 16.19
CA THR A 11 13.66 5.03 16.07
C THR A 11 13.30 3.60 15.67
N ALA A 12 13.94 3.04 14.65
CA ALA A 12 13.66 1.68 14.19
C ALA A 12 13.92 0.65 15.30
N LEU A 13 15.06 0.76 16.00
CA LEU A 13 15.39 -0.11 17.13
C LEU A 13 14.38 0.02 18.28
N ALA A 14 14.01 1.25 18.64
CA ALA A 14 13.01 1.49 19.68
C ALA A 14 11.66 0.86 19.35
N VAL A 15 11.21 0.96 18.08
CA VAL A 15 9.96 0.33 17.64
C VAL A 15 10.06 -1.20 17.62
N GLN A 16 11.20 -1.78 17.24
CA GLN A 16 11.40 -3.23 17.29
C GLN A 16 11.31 -3.80 18.72
N GLY A 17 11.67 -3.01 19.73
CA GLY A 17 11.51 -3.38 21.14
C GLY A 17 10.06 -3.35 21.66
N ILE A 18 9.11 -2.87 20.86
CA ILE A 18 7.70 -2.79 21.22
C ILE A 18 7.00 -4.11 20.79
N ASP A 19 6.52 -4.89 21.75
CA ASP A 19 5.76 -6.10 21.46
C ASP A 19 4.57 -5.81 20.55
N THR A 20 4.37 -6.60 19.49
CA THR A 20 3.27 -6.43 18.53
C THR A 20 3.20 -5.03 17.87
N TRP A 21 4.31 -4.31 17.74
CA TRP A 21 4.34 -2.94 17.19
C TRP A 21 3.59 -2.79 15.86
N ARG A 22 3.67 -3.80 14.98
CA ARG A 22 3.02 -3.80 13.67
C ARG A 22 1.49 -3.79 13.73
N ARG A 23 0.90 -4.21 14.86
CA ARG A 23 -0.55 -4.12 15.11
C ARG A 23 -1.00 -2.74 15.60
N ARG A 24 -0.07 -1.91 16.06
CA ARG A 24 -0.36 -0.59 16.63
C ARG A 24 -0.10 0.50 15.58
N PRO A 25 -1.10 1.34 15.23
CA PRO A 25 -0.94 2.32 14.15
C PRO A 25 0.22 3.32 14.32
N ALA A 26 0.46 3.81 15.54
CA ALA A 26 1.54 4.78 15.78
C ALA A 26 2.94 4.16 15.61
N PRO A 27 3.30 3.04 16.27
CA PRO A 27 4.55 2.34 16.01
C PRO A 27 4.73 1.90 14.56
N LEU A 28 3.68 1.45 13.89
CA LEU A 28 3.73 1.11 12.46
C LEU A 28 4.11 2.32 11.59
N ALA A 29 3.51 3.48 11.84
CA ALA A 29 3.85 4.72 11.14
C ALA A 29 5.31 5.15 11.37
N TRP A 30 5.80 5.05 12.61
CA TRP A 30 7.20 5.36 12.92
C TRP A 30 8.17 4.41 12.23
N MET A 31 7.86 3.12 12.18
CA MET A 31 8.70 2.16 11.46
C MET A 31 8.69 2.44 9.95
N ALA A 32 7.53 2.75 9.37
CA ALA A 32 7.42 3.09 7.95
C ALA A 32 8.29 4.31 7.60
N GLU A 33 8.23 5.37 8.42
CA GLU A 33 9.03 6.60 8.26
C GLU A 33 10.53 6.33 8.42
N ALA A 34 10.93 5.61 9.47
CA ALA A 34 12.32 5.24 9.69
C ALA A 34 12.86 4.35 8.56
N THR A 35 12.08 3.38 8.10
CA THR A 35 12.44 2.49 7.00
C THR A 35 12.63 3.26 5.71
N PHE A 36 11.74 4.21 5.41
CA PHE A 36 11.89 5.09 4.25
C PHE A 36 13.22 5.85 4.28
N HIS A 37 13.57 6.46 5.41
CA HIS A 37 14.80 7.23 5.53
C HIS A 37 16.08 6.40 5.56
N LEU A 38 16.02 5.13 5.99
CA LEU A 38 17.18 4.25 6.10
C LEU A 38 17.40 3.39 4.85
N GLN A 39 16.33 2.89 4.26
CA GLN A 39 16.34 1.84 3.24
C GLN A 39 15.64 2.26 1.94
N GLY A 40 15.02 3.44 1.92
CA GLY A 40 14.31 3.96 0.76
C GLY A 40 12.88 3.44 0.67
N LEU A 41 12.23 3.82 -0.42
CA LEU A 41 10.81 3.67 -0.59
C LEU A 41 10.35 2.21 -0.74
N ASP A 42 11.08 1.39 -1.50
CA ASP A 42 10.72 -0.01 -1.75
C ASP A 42 10.56 -0.80 -0.45
N ALA A 43 11.42 -0.52 0.53
CA ALA A 43 11.36 -1.15 1.85
C ALA A 43 10.20 -0.60 2.71
N ALA A 44 9.79 0.65 2.52
CA ALA A 44 8.71 1.28 3.28
C ALA A 44 7.31 0.98 2.74
N TRP A 45 7.18 0.66 1.45
CA TRP A 45 5.91 0.39 0.77
C TRP A 45 4.99 -0.62 1.49
N PRO A 46 5.49 -1.79 1.95
CA PRO A 46 4.67 -2.75 2.67
C PRO A 46 4.03 -2.14 3.92
N LEU A 47 4.81 -1.39 4.71
CA LEU A 47 4.36 -0.76 5.95
C LEU A 47 3.37 0.38 5.69
N LEU A 48 3.56 1.12 4.60
CA LEU A 48 2.60 2.15 4.16
C LEU A 48 1.26 1.53 3.76
N ALA A 49 1.26 0.40 3.06
CA ALA A 49 0.03 -0.31 2.71
C ALA A 49 -0.71 -0.83 3.95
N GLU A 50 0.03 -1.41 4.90
CA GLU A 50 -0.53 -1.86 6.17
C GLU A 50 -1.12 -0.73 6.98
N LEU A 51 -0.44 0.42 7.00
CA LEU A 51 -0.95 1.61 7.68
C LEU A 51 -2.21 2.13 7.00
N ALA A 52 -2.28 2.12 5.65
CA ALA A 52 -3.48 2.52 4.91
C ALA A 52 -4.69 1.64 5.27
N TRP A 53 -4.49 0.34 5.52
CA TRP A 53 -5.56 -0.56 5.94
C TRP A 53 -5.96 -0.39 7.40
N ARG A 54 -5.01 -0.07 8.29
CA ARG A 54 -5.22 -0.01 9.74
C ARG A 54 -5.66 1.36 10.26
N ASP A 55 -5.02 2.42 9.78
CA ASP A 55 -5.25 3.81 10.21
C ASP A 55 -5.04 4.74 9.01
N PRO A 56 -6.08 4.94 8.20
CA PRO A 56 -5.96 5.63 6.92
C PRO A 56 -5.62 7.12 7.10
N ALA A 57 -6.00 7.71 8.23
CA ALA A 57 -5.65 9.09 8.57
C ALA A 57 -4.16 9.23 8.88
N ARG A 58 -3.56 8.29 9.61
CA ARG A 58 -2.10 8.29 9.82
C ARG A 58 -1.35 8.00 8.53
N PHE A 59 -1.87 7.13 7.68
CA PHE A 59 -1.30 6.87 6.37
C PHE A 59 -1.24 8.15 5.51
N SER A 60 -2.34 8.88 5.37
CA SER A 60 -2.35 10.10 4.56
C SER A 60 -1.44 11.17 5.15
N HIS A 61 -1.46 11.36 6.46
CA HIS A 61 -0.58 12.32 7.13
C HIS A 61 0.90 11.97 6.98
N LEU A 62 1.28 10.70 7.15
CA LEU A 62 2.66 10.25 6.95
C LEU A 62 3.08 10.42 5.48
N THR A 63 2.25 9.99 4.53
CA THR A 63 2.56 10.07 3.11
C THR A 63 2.80 11.51 2.65
N HIS A 64 1.99 12.46 3.12
CA HIS A 64 2.21 13.89 2.89
C HIS A 64 3.53 14.41 3.49
N ARG A 65 3.93 13.91 4.67
CA ARG A 65 5.21 14.29 5.31
C ARG A 65 6.44 13.75 4.57
N LEU A 66 6.30 12.64 3.83
CA LEU A 66 7.38 12.06 3.03
C LEU A 66 7.61 12.80 1.69
N ALA A 67 6.86 13.85 1.38
CA ALA A 67 6.99 14.62 0.14
C ALA A 67 8.40 15.25 -0.03
N PRO A 68 8.93 15.33 -1.27
CA PRO A 68 8.33 14.92 -2.55
C PRO A 68 8.70 13.48 -2.98
N ALA A 69 8.37 12.47 -2.17
CA ALA A 69 8.50 11.06 -2.57
C ALA A 69 7.35 10.58 -3.47
N THR A 70 7.62 9.57 -4.30
CA THR A 70 6.65 8.92 -5.22
C THR A 70 5.29 8.59 -4.59
N PRO A 71 5.18 8.10 -3.33
CA PRO A 71 3.87 7.79 -2.74
C PRO A 71 3.02 9.03 -2.53
N ALA A 72 3.62 10.20 -2.25
CA ALA A 72 2.88 11.46 -2.11
C ALA A 72 2.30 11.91 -3.46
N THR A 73 3.06 11.75 -4.54
CA THR A 73 2.57 12.04 -5.90
C THR A 73 1.46 11.08 -6.31
N MET A 74 1.63 9.77 -6.02
CA MET A 74 0.60 8.77 -6.27
C MET A 74 -0.66 9.03 -5.43
N LEU A 75 -0.51 9.41 -4.16
CA LEU A 75 -1.62 9.75 -3.28
C LEU A 75 -2.38 10.97 -3.79
N ALA A 76 -1.68 12.03 -4.21
CA ALA A 76 -2.33 13.20 -4.79
C ALA A 76 -3.07 12.90 -6.11
N HIS A 77 -2.58 11.94 -6.90
CA HIS A 77 -3.28 11.45 -8.09
C HIS A 77 -4.53 10.64 -7.71
N PHE A 78 -4.40 9.74 -6.74
CA PHE A 78 -5.52 8.99 -6.19
C PHE A 78 -6.62 9.91 -5.61
N GLU A 79 -6.22 10.95 -4.87
CA GLU A 79 -7.10 11.97 -4.30
C GLU A 79 -7.90 12.72 -5.37
N ARG A 80 -7.32 12.94 -6.54
CA ARG A 80 -7.98 13.63 -7.65
C ARG A 80 -8.96 12.75 -8.41
N ASP A 81 -8.55 11.51 -8.67
CA ASP A 81 -9.22 10.66 -9.66
C ASP A 81 -10.19 9.66 -9.03
N PHE A 82 -10.01 9.34 -7.74
CA PHE A 82 -10.69 8.22 -7.10
C PHE A 82 -11.41 8.57 -5.78
N LEU A 83 -11.01 9.64 -5.09
CA LEU A 83 -11.55 9.94 -3.76
C LEU A 83 -12.83 10.78 -3.79
N GLY A 84 -13.78 10.38 -2.93
CA GLY A 84 -14.82 11.26 -2.41
C GLY A 84 -14.59 11.65 -0.94
N THR A 85 -13.89 10.81 -0.15
CA THR A 85 -13.64 11.05 1.29
C THR A 85 -12.36 10.34 1.81
N HIS A 86 -11.96 10.61 3.07
CA HIS A 86 -10.87 9.89 3.75
C HIS A 86 -11.13 8.38 3.90
N ALA A 87 -12.39 7.95 3.76
CA ALA A 87 -12.77 6.54 3.85
C ALA A 87 -12.20 5.70 2.70
N ASP A 88 -11.74 6.32 1.61
CA ASP A 88 -11.25 5.56 0.46
C ASP A 88 -9.72 5.34 0.45
N TYR A 89 -8.97 5.95 1.38
CA TYR A 89 -7.52 5.71 1.54
C TYR A 89 -7.12 4.23 1.74
N PRO A 90 -7.90 3.36 2.41
CA PRO A 90 -7.61 1.92 2.45
C PRO A 90 -7.50 1.26 1.08
N TRP A 91 -8.15 1.81 0.05
CA TRP A 91 -8.09 1.30 -1.33
C TRP A 91 -6.85 1.76 -2.08
N PHE A 92 -6.10 2.73 -1.54
CA PHE A 92 -4.90 3.26 -2.18
C PHE A 92 -3.87 2.17 -2.55
N PRO A 93 -3.52 1.19 -1.70
CA PRO A 93 -2.56 0.15 -2.08
C PRO A 93 -3.00 -0.68 -3.27
N ALA A 94 -4.32 -0.93 -3.39
CA ALA A 94 -4.92 -1.64 -4.50
C ALA A 94 -4.85 -0.80 -5.78
N TRP A 95 -5.20 0.48 -5.71
CA TRP A 95 -5.09 1.41 -6.83
C TRP A 95 -3.63 1.62 -7.26
N ALA A 96 -2.70 1.73 -6.31
CA ALA A 96 -1.28 1.89 -6.58
C ALA A 96 -0.71 0.71 -7.37
N LEU A 97 -1.14 -0.52 -7.08
CA LEU A 97 -0.76 -1.72 -7.85
C LEU A 97 -1.29 -1.72 -9.29
N ILE A 98 -2.44 -1.11 -9.54
CA ILE A 98 -3.00 -0.99 -10.89
C ILE A 98 -2.13 -0.04 -11.72
N MET A 99 -1.80 1.11 -11.13
CA MET A 99 -1.03 2.17 -11.77
C MET A 99 0.45 1.84 -11.92
N GLU A 100 1.03 1.16 -10.92
CA GLU A 100 2.43 0.76 -10.89
C GLU A 100 2.57 -0.73 -10.57
N PRO A 101 2.48 -1.61 -11.61
CA PRO A 101 2.56 -3.06 -11.42
C PRO A 101 3.90 -3.54 -10.88
N SER A 102 4.98 -2.74 -10.98
CA SER A 102 6.28 -3.10 -10.42
C SER A 102 6.26 -3.21 -8.89
N LEU A 103 5.30 -2.55 -8.21
CA LEU A 103 5.08 -2.66 -6.76
C LEU A 103 4.64 -4.06 -6.32
N GLN A 104 4.31 -4.96 -7.25
CA GLN A 104 3.84 -6.31 -6.93
C GLN A 104 4.81 -7.09 -6.04
N ALA A 105 6.13 -6.95 -6.27
CA ALA A 105 7.13 -7.69 -5.51
C ALA A 105 7.19 -7.21 -4.05
N VAL A 106 7.19 -5.89 -3.84
CA VAL A 106 7.27 -5.28 -2.51
C VAL A 106 5.95 -5.43 -1.75
N LEU A 107 4.79 -5.12 -2.35
CA LEU A 107 3.50 -5.17 -1.66
C LEU A 107 3.04 -6.60 -1.32
N ARG A 108 3.68 -7.63 -1.89
CA ARG A 108 3.45 -9.01 -1.47
C ARG A 108 3.96 -9.27 -0.04
N THR A 109 4.97 -8.54 0.43
CA THR A 109 5.54 -8.70 1.78
C THR A 109 4.76 -7.95 2.86
N ALA A 110 3.75 -7.16 2.46
CA ALA A 110 2.84 -6.52 3.41
C ALA A 110 2.06 -7.58 4.20
N GLU A 111 1.99 -7.39 5.51
CA GLU A 111 1.27 -8.25 6.45
C GLU A 111 0.01 -7.57 6.94
N THR A 112 -1.15 -8.18 6.73
CA THR A 112 -2.27 -7.89 7.62
C THR A 112 -3.21 -9.10 7.70
N PRO A 113 -3.63 -9.51 8.91
CA PRO A 113 -4.54 -10.65 9.08
C PRO A 113 -6.01 -10.21 9.12
N GLU A 114 -6.32 -8.93 8.91
CA GLU A 114 -7.66 -8.38 9.15
C GLU A 114 -8.67 -8.70 8.04
N GLN A 115 -8.20 -9.16 6.86
CA GLN A 115 -9.04 -9.61 5.75
C GLN A 115 -10.10 -8.58 5.36
N THR A 116 -9.78 -7.29 5.46
CA THR A 116 -10.72 -6.21 5.13
C THR A 116 -10.95 -6.15 3.62
N PRO A 117 -12.11 -5.68 3.12
CA PRO A 117 -12.35 -5.58 1.68
C PRO A 117 -11.25 -4.83 0.89
N PRO A 118 -10.67 -3.72 1.39
CA PRO A 118 -9.56 -3.04 0.71
C PRO A 118 -8.28 -3.87 0.63
N GLU A 119 -7.94 -4.60 1.69
CA GLU A 119 -6.82 -5.54 1.66
C GLU A 119 -7.08 -6.65 0.63
N GLN A 120 -8.26 -7.27 0.68
CA GLN A 120 -8.64 -8.34 -0.25
C GLN A 120 -8.57 -7.88 -1.72
N ALA A 121 -8.93 -6.63 -2.01
CA ALA A 121 -8.79 -6.08 -3.35
C ALA A 121 -7.32 -5.95 -3.77
N ALA A 122 -6.44 -5.44 -2.91
CA ALA A 122 -5.01 -5.41 -3.18
C ALA A 122 -4.43 -6.81 -3.42
N ARG A 123 -4.81 -7.80 -2.60
CA ARG A 123 -4.41 -9.21 -2.79
C ARG A 123 -4.94 -9.78 -4.10
N THR A 124 -6.19 -9.46 -4.47
CA THR A 124 -6.80 -9.90 -5.74
C THR A 124 -6.05 -9.32 -6.93
N ILE A 125 -5.62 -8.05 -6.87
CA ILE A 125 -4.81 -7.44 -7.92
C ILE A 125 -3.42 -8.08 -7.99
N LEU A 126 -2.76 -8.34 -6.86
CA LEU A 126 -1.48 -9.07 -6.85
C LEU A 126 -1.59 -10.42 -7.57
N GLN A 127 -2.70 -11.14 -7.35
CA GLN A 127 -3.00 -12.41 -8.02
C GLN A 127 -3.27 -12.21 -9.51
N LEU A 128 -4.08 -11.22 -9.89
CA LEU A 128 -4.34 -10.88 -11.30
C LEU A 128 -3.04 -10.60 -12.06
N LEU A 129 -2.18 -9.74 -11.52
CA LEU A 129 -0.89 -9.41 -12.13
C LEU A 129 0.01 -10.65 -12.29
N ALA A 130 -0.04 -11.59 -11.34
CA ALA A 130 0.71 -12.84 -11.43
C ALA A 130 0.14 -13.77 -12.50
N LEU A 131 -1.19 -13.90 -12.59
CA LEU A 131 -1.87 -14.74 -13.55
C LEU A 131 -1.73 -14.22 -14.98
N GLU A 132 -1.73 -12.89 -15.17
CA GLU A 132 -1.46 -12.22 -16.45
C GLU A 132 -0.09 -12.63 -17.00
N ARG A 133 0.95 -12.58 -16.16
CA ARG A 133 2.30 -13.02 -16.54
C ARG A 133 2.38 -14.51 -16.89
N GLN A 134 1.45 -15.33 -16.39
CA GLN A 134 1.41 -16.77 -16.62
C GLN A 134 0.49 -17.19 -17.77
N GLY A 135 -0.29 -16.27 -18.36
CA GLY A 135 -1.26 -16.60 -19.42
C GLY A 135 -2.46 -17.43 -18.96
N ARG A 136 -2.79 -17.44 -17.66
CA ARG A 136 -3.87 -18.29 -17.09
C ARG A 136 -5.25 -17.65 -17.22
N HIS A 137 -5.73 -17.53 -18.45
CA HIS A 137 -6.93 -16.76 -18.81
C HIS A 137 -8.20 -17.13 -18.02
N HIS A 138 -8.42 -18.40 -17.71
CA HIS A 138 -9.62 -18.83 -16.98
C HIS A 138 -9.66 -18.27 -15.55
N GLU A 139 -8.54 -18.33 -14.82
CA GLU A 139 -8.47 -17.81 -13.45
C GLU A 139 -8.49 -16.29 -13.38
N ILE A 140 -8.01 -15.61 -14.43
CA ILE A 140 -8.13 -14.16 -14.56
C ILE A 140 -9.60 -13.73 -14.54
N ILE A 141 -10.49 -14.48 -15.21
CA ILE A 141 -11.93 -14.16 -15.25
C ILE A 141 -12.54 -14.21 -13.84
N GLU A 142 -12.24 -15.25 -13.06
CA GLU A 142 -12.76 -15.38 -11.71
C GLU A 142 -12.23 -14.28 -10.79
N ARG A 143 -10.93 -13.97 -10.86
CA ARG A 143 -10.35 -12.87 -10.06
C ARG A 143 -10.89 -11.49 -10.47
N ARG A 144 -11.19 -11.27 -11.75
CA ARG A 144 -11.87 -10.06 -12.24
C ARG A 144 -13.27 -9.93 -11.66
N LYS A 145 -14.03 -11.03 -11.57
CA LYS A 145 -15.35 -11.03 -10.91
C LYS A 145 -15.23 -10.67 -9.43
N THR A 146 -14.26 -11.24 -8.71
CA THR A 146 -13.99 -10.89 -7.31
C THR A 146 -13.67 -9.40 -7.15
N LEU A 147 -12.77 -8.86 -7.98
CA LEU A 147 -12.39 -7.44 -7.92
C LEU A 147 -13.60 -6.53 -8.17
N ARG A 148 -14.42 -6.86 -9.17
CA ARG A 148 -15.65 -6.12 -9.49
C ARG A 148 -16.65 -6.13 -8.33
N ALA A 149 -16.79 -7.26 -7.65
CA ALA A 149 -17.67 -7.40 -6.49
C ALA A 149 -17.16 -6.61 -5.27
N LEU A 150 -15.84 -6.53 -5.08
CA LEU A 150 -15.23 -5.76 -3.99
C LEU A 150 -15.32 -4.26 -4.21
N HIS A 151 -14.96 -3.77 -5.42
CA HIS A 151 -14.97 -2.34 -5.71
C HIS A 151 -15.12 -2.05 -7.22
N PRO A 152 -16.32 -1.71 -7.71
CA PRO A 152 -16.60 -1.50 -9.13
C PRO A 152 -15.70 -0.45 -9.82
N SER A 153 -15.44 0.69 -9.16
CA SER A 153 -14.58 1.74 -9.75
C SER A 153 -13.12 1.30 -9.87
N LEU A 154 -12.66 0.44 -8.94
CA LEU A 154 -11.28 -0.07 -8.95
C LEU A 154 -11.12 -1.10 -10.09
N PHE A 155 -12.15 -1.93 -10.28
CA PHE A 155 -12.24 -2.83 -11.43
C PHE A 155 -12.24 -2.06 -12.75
N ALA A 156 -13.03 -0.99 -12.87
CA ALA A 156 -13.05 -0.15 -14.07
C ALA A 156 -11.66 0.44 -14.39
N GLN A 157 -10.96 0.96 -13.37
CA GLN A 157 -9.59 1.45 -13.51
C GLN A 157 -8.62 0.35 -13.96
N TYR A 158 -8.69 -0.82 -13.32
CA TYR A 158 -7.87 -1.97 -13.69
C TYR A 158 -8.11 -2.36 -15.16
N MET A 159 -9.36 -2.45 -15.61
CA MET A 159 -9.68 -2.76 -17.00
C MET A 159 -9.12 -1.71 -17.96
N HIS A 160 -9.24 -0.42 -17.64
CA HIS A 160 -8.73 0.67 -18.48
C HIS A 160 -7.22 0.58 -18.70
N THR A 161 -6.45 0.25 -17.66
CA THR A 161 -4.98 0.11 -17.75
C THR A 161 -4.49 -1.18 -18.42
N ARG A 162 -5.41 -2.08 -18.82
CA ARG A 162 -5.10 -3.40 -19.41
C ARG A 162 -5.77 -3.61 -20.77
N THR A 163 -6.33 -2.55 -21.34
CA THR A 163 -6.87 -2.54 -22.71
C THR A 163 -5.76 -2.16 -23.68
#